data_AF-A0A420VF41-F1
#
_entry.id   AF-A0A420VF41-F1
#
_cell.length_a   1.000
_cell.length_b   1.000
_cell.length_c   1.000
_cell.angle_alpha   90.00
_cell.angle_beta   90.00
_cell.angle_gamma   90.00
#
_symmetry.space_group_name_H-M   'P 1'
#
loop_
_entity.id
_entity.type
_entity.pdbx_description
1 polymer ?
#
loop_
_entity_poly.entity_id
_entity_poly.type
_entity_poly.pdbx_seq_one_letter_code
_entity_poly.pdbx_strand_id
1 'polypeptide(L)'
;MGEKYYVVWHGKKKGVFSNWKECEAQVKGVPGAKYKSFPSKEEAEAAFRRGWEAYLGEGAGKGETEGKNLPSHADRIEESITVDASCTGNPGPMEYRGVYTKTGQILFHYGPVFGTNNIGEFLAIVHALSYLKKNNLPYPVYSDSENAILWVKRKKANPSLPKTKETEKVWDLIHRAEKWLRENDWENEILKWRTEEWGENIADFGRK
;
A
#
# COMPACT_ATOMS: atom_id res chain seq x y z
N MET A 1 -23.11 34.94 -10.14
CA MET A 1 -22.56 33.60 -10.45
C MET A 1 -21.23 33.52 -9.74
N GLY A 2 -21.06 32.61 -8.78
CA GLY A 2 -19.83 32.53 -7.99
C GLY A 2 -18.65 32.08 -8.85
N GLU A 3 -17.49 32.72 -8.64
CA GLU A 3 -16.23 32.27 -9.24
C GLU A 3 -15.91 30.86 -8.75
N LYS A 4 -15.47 29.99 -9.65
CA LYS A 4 -15.08 28.61 -9.33
C LYS A 4 -13.64 28.38 -9.73
N TYR A 5 -12.92 27.67 -8.89
CA TYR A 5 -11.55 27.26 -9.13
C TYR A 5 -11.53 25.78 -9.46
N TYR A 6 -10.64 25.35 -10.35
CA TYR A 6 -10.61 23.99 -10.87
C TYR A 6 -9.23 23.39 -10.67
N VAL A 7 -9.18 22.22 -10.05
CA VAL A 7 -7.93 21.50 -9.80
C VAL A 7 -7.82 20.38 -10.80
N VAL A 8 -6.66 20.24 -11.45
CA VAL A 8 -6.33 19.12 -12.33
C VAL A 8 -5.16 18.37 -11.72
N TRP A 9 -5.41 17.15 -11.26
CA TRP A 9 -4.38 16.23 -10.74
C TRP A 9 -3.89 15.25 -11.80
N HIS A 10 -4.73 14.96 -12.81
CA HIS A 10 -4.36 14.17 -13.98
C HIS A 10 -4.99 14.77 -15.24
N GLY A 11 -4.15 15.17 -16.19
CA GLY A 11 -4.50 15.92 -17.39
C GLY A 11 -3.22 16.29 -18.16
N LYS A 12 -3.36 17.02 -19.28
CA LYS A 12 -2.21 17.50 -20.08
C LYS A 12 -1.26 18.39 -19.26
N LYS A 13 -1.83 19.24 -18.39
CA LYS A 13 -1.10 20.06 -17.43
C LYS A 13 -1.82 20.03 -16.08
N LYS A 14 -1.09 19.68 -15.02
CA LYS A 14 -1.59 19.67 -13.64
C LYS A 14 -1.53 21.08 -13.03
N GLY A 15 -2.47 21.41 -12.14
CA GLY A 15 -2.49 22.69 -11.45
C GLY A 15 -3.88 23.17 -11.08
N VAL A 16 -3.97 24.42 -10.60
CA VAL A 16 -5.21 25.12 -10.26
C VAL A 16 -5.51 26.18 -11.32
N PHE A 17 -6.75 26.21 -11.81
CA PHE A 17 -7.22 27.12 -12.85
C PHE A 17 -8.41 27.94 -12.32
N SER A 18 -8.49 29.22 -12.68
CA SER A 18 -9.57 30.12 -12.23
C SER A 18 -10.83 30.09 -13.11
N ASN A 19 -10.81 29.32 -14.22
CA ASN A 19 -11.96 29.18 -15.10
C ASN A 19 -12.04 27.79 -15.75
N TRP A 20 -13.27 27.42 -16.15
CA TRP A 20 -13.54 26.11 -16.74
C TRP A 20 -12.85 25.93 -18.10
N LYS A 21 -12.79 26.97 -18.93
CA LYS A 21 -12.23 26.89 -20.29
C LYS A 21 -10.77 26.43 -20.28
N GLU A 22 -9.98 26.93 -19.33
CA GLU A 22 -8.59 26.51 -19.11
C GLU A 22 -8.49 25.09 -18.56
N CYS A 23 -9.32 24.73 -17.58
CA CYS A 23 -9.37 23.38 -17.02
C CYS A 23 -9.76 22.33 -18.09
N GLU A 24 -10.81 22.60 -18.87
CA GLU A 24 -11.32 21.72 -19.92
C GLU A 24 -10.22 21.43 -20.95
N ALA A 25 -9.45 22.43 -21.37
CA ALA A 25 -8.34 22.25 -22.30
C ALA A 25 -7.31 21.22 -21.79
N GLN A 26 -7.14 21.09 -20.47
CA GLN A 26 -6.22 20.14 -19.85
C GLN A 26 -6.76 18.73 -19.71
N VAL A 27 -8.08 18.56 -19.53
CA VAL A 27 -8.67 17.24 -19.24
C VAL A 27 -9.33 16.60 -20.46
N LYS A 28 -9.75 17.42 -21.44
CA LYS A 28 -10.43 16.95 -22.65
C LYS A 28 -9.52 16.06 -23.50
N GLY A 29 -9.99 14.83 -23.72
CA GLY A 29 -9.29 13.80 -24.49
C GLY A 29 -8.18 13.07 -23.73
N VAL A 30 -8.06 13.26 -22.41
CA VAL A 30 -7.10 12.53 -21.57
C VAL A 30 -7.81 11.37 -20.87
N PRO A 31 -7.50 10.11 -21.21
CA PRO A 31 -8.05 8.94 -20.49
C PRO A 31 -7.68 8.99 -19.01
N GLY A 32 -8.66 8.83 -18.12
CA GLY A 32 -8.42 8.86 -16.67
C GLY A 32 -8.13 10.25 -16.09
N ALA A 33 -8.55 11.33 -16.76
CA ALA A 33 -8.42 12.69 -16.24
C ALA A 33 -9.07 12.83 -14.86
N LYS A 34 -8.36 13.47 -13.93
CA LYS A 34 -8.77 13.65 -12.53
C LYS A 34 -8.78 15.13 -12.23
N TYR A 35 -9.98 15.68 -12.08
CA TYR A 35 -10.19 17.11 -11.81
C TYR A 35 -11.44 17.35 -10.96
N LYS A 36 -11.48 18.47 -10.23
CA LYS A 36 -12.64 18.88 -9.41
C LYS A 36 -12.70 20.40 -9.27
N SER A 37 -13.90 20.95 -9.12
CA SER A 37 -14.11 22.38 -8.88
C SER A 37 -14.33 22.71 -7.40
N PHE A 38 -13.84 23.87 -6.96
CA PHE A 38 -13.92 24.38 -5.59
C PHE A 38 -14.43 25.82 -5.57
N PRO A 39 -15.09 26.25 -4.48
CA PRO A 39 -15.64 27.60 -4.34
C PRO A 39 -14.59 28.69 -4.06
N SER A 40 -13.37 28.32 -3.64
CA SER A 40 -12.29 29.28 -3.35
C SER A 40 -10.94 28.81 -3.90
N LYS A 41 -10.03 29.77 -4.09
CA LYS A 41 -8.66 29.50 -4.58
C LYS A 41 -7.88 28.71 -3.53
N GLU A 42 -8.03 29.07 -2.26
CA GLU A 42 -7.35 28.46 -1.13
C GLU A 42 -7.75 26.99 -0.99
N GLU A 43 -9.04 26.67 -1.13
CA GLU A 43 -9.51 25.28 -1.15
C GLU A 43 -8.97 24.50 -2.34
N ALA A 44 -8.95 25.11 -3.53
CA ALA A 44 -8.42 24.47 -4.72
C ALA A 44 -6.91 24.18 -4.60
N GLU A 45 -6.13 25.11 -4.04
CA GLU A 45 -4.71 24.90 -3.77
C GLU A 45 -4.47 23.84 -2.69
N ALA A 46 -5.27 23.84 -1.63
CA ALA A 46 -5.22 22.81 -0.59
C ALA A 46 -5.57 21.44 -1.18
N ALA A 47 -6.61 21.35 -2.00
CA ALA A 47 -7.02 20.15 -2.71
C ALA A 47 -5.93 19.67 -3.68
N PHE A 48 -5.26 20.59 -4.38
CA PHE A 48 -4.13 20.27 -5.24
C PHE A 48 -2.99 19.61 -4.44
N ARG A 49 -2.64 20.16 -3.27
CA ARG A 49 -1.64 19.60 -2.36
C ARG A 49 -2.05 18.24 -1.77
N ARG A 50 -3.33 18.07 -1.44
CA ARG A 50 -3.88 16.81 -0.88
C ARG A 50 -3.94 15.66 -1.89
N GLY A 51 -3.99 15.97 -3.18
CA GLY A 51 -4.13 14.97 -4.23
C GLY A 51 -5.59 14.56 -4.48
N TRP A 52 -5.84 13.95 -5.65
CA TRP A 52 -7.19 13.60 -6.10
C TRP A 52 -7.84 12.46 -5.28
N GLU A 53 -7.03 11.66 -4.60
CA GLU A 53 -7.46 10.49 -3.81
C GLU A 53 -8.34 10.90 -2.63
N ALA A 54 -8.10 12.09 -2.07
CA ALA A 54 -8.94 12.69 -1.02
C ALA A 54 -10.37 13.04 -1.48
N TYR A 55 -10.68 12.87 -2.77
CA TYR A 55 -11.97 13.22 -3.36
C TYR A 55 -12.64 12.05 -4.09
N LEU A 56 -12.10 10.84 -3.94
CA LEU A 56 -12.77 9.60 -4.33
C LEU A 56 -13.89 9.29 -3.33
N GLY A 57 -15.14 9.59 -3.68
CA GLY A 57 -16.29 9.19 -2.86
C GLY A 57 -17.48 10.16 -2.83
N GLU A 58 -17.37 11.35 -3.41
CA GLU A 58 -18.52 12.27 -3.48
C GLU A 58 -19.46 11.93 -4.64
N GLY A 59 -20.22 10.86 -4.43
CA GLY A 59 -21.43 10.54 -5.15
C GLY A 59 -22.51 10.09 -4.16
N ALA A 60 -23.48 10.98 -3.92
CA ALA A 60 -24.77 10.78 -3.25
C ALA A 60 -24.84 10.90 -1.71
N GLY A 61 -25.70 11.84 -1.29
CA GLY A 61 -26.57 11.67 -0.12
C GLY A 61 -26.18 12.42 1.15
N LYS A 62 -26.81 13.57 1.39
CA LYS A 62 -26.89 14.21 2.70
C LYS A 62 -27.50 13.26 3.74
N GLY A 63 -26.86 13.16 4.90
CA GLY A 63 -27.42 12.54 6.09
C GLY A 63 -26.58 12.92 7.30
N GLU A 64 -27.05 13.91 8.06
CA GLU A 64 -26.50 14.26 9.37
C GLU A 64 -26.58 13.04 10.29
N THR A 65 -25.43 12.60 10.82
CA THR A 65 -25.39 11.96 12.14
C THR A 65 -24.10 12.37 12.83
N GLU A 66 -24.29 12.79 14.08
CA GLU A 66 -23.30 13.31 15.00
C GLU A 66 -22.14 12.34 15.22
N GLY A 67 -20.92 12.89 15.26
CA GLY A 67 -19.87 12.45 16.16
C GLY A 67 -19.48 10.97 16.12
N LYS A 68 -19.00 10.47 14.98
CA LYS A 68 -17.98 9.42 14.99
C LYS A 68 -16.76 9.95 14.24
N ASN A 69 -15.70 10.24 14.98
CA ASN A 69 -14.37 10.41 14.44
C ASN A 69 -14.05 9.16 13.60
N LEU A 70 -14.16 9.26 12.27
CA LEU A 70 -13.46 8.33 11.39
C LEU A 70 -11.97 8.60 11.60
N PRO A 71 -11.15 7.59 11.93
CA PRO A 71 -9.71 7.77 12.06
C PRO A 71 -9.19 8.26 10.71
N SER A 72 -8.77 9.52 10.69
CA SER A 72 -8.05 10.08 9.55
C SER A 72 -6.76 9.28 9.35
N HIS A 73 -6.18 9.30 8.14
CA HIS A 73 -4.84 8.76 7.87
C HIS A 73 -3.72 9.27 8.81
N ALA A 74 -3.99 10.20 9.73
CA ALA A 74 -3.07 10.73 10.73
C ALA A 74 -2.45 9.69 11.69
N ASP A 75 -3.03 8.50 11.83
CA ASP A 75 -2.52 7.47 12.75
C ASP A 75 -1.47 6.53 12.11
N ARG A 76 -1.28 6.57 10.80
CA ARG A 76 -0.31 5.68 10.12
C ARG A 76 1.10 6.25 10.24
N ILE A 77 2.04 5.43 10.70
CA ILE A 77 3.46 5.80 10.70
C ILE A 77 3.96 5.80 9.25
N GLU A 78 4.17 6.98 8.66
CA GLU A 78 4.63 7.09 7.27
C GLU A 78 6.09 6.64 7.09
N GLU A 79 6.92 6.81 8.11
CA GLU A 79 8.30 6.34 8.14
C GLU A 79 8.36 4.84 8.46
N SER A 80 7.78 4.04 7.58
CA SER A 80 7.63 2.60 7.71
C SER A 80 7.89 1.88 6.38
N ILE A 81 8.03 0.56 6.43
CA ILE A 81 8.00 -0.29 5.23
C ILE A 81 6.66 -1.00 5.19
N THR A 82 5.90 -0.85 4.11
CA THR A 82 4.72 -1.70 3.86
C THR A 82 5.11 -2.84 2.94
N VAL A 83 4.67 -4.05 3.26
CA VAL A 83 4.90 -5.25 2.44
C VAL A 83 3.58 -5.86 2.01
N ASP A 84 3.64 -6.54 0.86
CA ASP A 84 2.50 -7.25 0.28
C ASP A 84 2.99 -8.38 -0.63
N ALA A 85 2.14 -9.38 -0.82
CA ALA A 85 2.35 -10.46 -1.77
C ALA A 85 1.16 -10.67 -2.71
N SER A 86 1.48 -11.14 -3.92
CA SER A 86 0.49 -11.52 -4.92
C SER A 86 0.78 -12.92 -5.42
N CYS A 87 -0.27 -13.72 -5.62
CA CYS A 87 -0.17 -15.08 -6.15
C CYS A 87 -1.22 -15.31 -7.23
N THR A 88 -0.80 -15.52 -8.48
CA THR A 88 -1.72 -15.77 -9.60
C THR A 88 -2.10 -17.25 -9.65
N GLY A 89 -3.31 -17.58 -9.19
CA GLY A 89 -3.65 -18.96 -8.83
C GLY A 89 -2.95 -19.34 -7.52
N ASN A 90 -3.69 -19.83 -6.53
CA ASN A 90 -3.16 -20.04 -5.17
C ASN A 90 -3.37 -21.51 -4.75
N PRO A 91 -2.36 -22.40 -4.90
CA PRO A 91 -0.96 -22.12 -5.25
C PRO A 91 -0.69 -21.79 -6.72
N GLY A 92 0.40 -21.07 -6.99
CA GLY A 92 0.80 -20.62 -8.32
C GLY A 92 2.00 -19.66 -8.29
N PRO A 93 2.26 -18.92 -9.39
CA PRO A 93 3.29 -17.86 -9.42
C PRO A 93 3.03 -16.80 -8.34
N MET A 94 3.86 -16.82 -7.30
CA MET A 94 3.84 -15.92 -6.15
C MET A 94 5.02 -14.97 -6.19
N GLU A 95 4.75 -13.70 -5.97
CA GLU A 95 5.73 -12.62 -5.83
C GLU A 95 5.40 -11.76 -4.62
N TYR A 96 6.38 -11.03 -4.11
CA TYR A 96 6.19 -10.10 -3.00
C TYR A 96 7.11 -8.89 -3.13
N ARG A 97 6.75 -7.79 -2.45
CA ARG A 97 7.57 -6.58 -2.41
C ARG A 97 7.46 -5.85 -1.08
N GLY A 98 8.42 -4.98 -0.85
CA GLY A 98 8.38 -3.99 0.22
C GLY A 98 8.57 -2.59 -0.36
N VAL A 99 7.76 -1.64 0.11
CA VAL A 99 7.80 -0.25 -0.31
C VAL A 99 8.00 0.67 0.89
N TYR A 100 8.66 1.80 0.69
CA TYR A 100 8.70 2.85 1.70
C TYR A 100 7.33 3.55 1.75
N THR A 101 6.60 3.38 2.85
CA THR A 101 5.16 3.71 2.98
C THR A 101 4.84 5.14 2.56
N LYS A 102 5.69 6.11 2.94
CA LYS A 102 5.51 7.53 2.61
C LYS A 102 5.50 7.85 1.12
N THR A 103 6.27 7.11 0.32
CA THR A 103 6.53 7.46 -1.09
C THR A 103 6.06 6.40 -2.08
N GLY A 104 5.80 5.18 -1.61
CA GLY A 104 5.58 4.02 -2.46
C GLY A 104 6.83 3.53 -3.20
N GLN A 105 8.03 4.07 -2.90
CA GLN A 105 9.26 3.60 -3.50
C GLN A 105 9.48 2.12 -3.18
N ILE A 106 9.63 1.29 -4.21
CA ILE A 106 9.97 -0.13 -4.07
C ILE A 106 11.39 -0.24 -3.52
N LEU A 107 11.53 -0.82 -2.33
CA LEU A 107 12.82 -1.08 -1.68
C LEU A 107 13.36 -2.45 -2.08
N PHE A 108 12.46 -3.43 -2.23
CA PHE A 108 12.78 -4.75 -2.74
C PHE A 108 11.55 -5.39 -3.39
N HIS A 109 11.81 -6.30 -4.32
CA HIS A 109 10.82 -7.15 -4.98
C HIS A 109 11.44 -8.53 -5.19
N TYR A 110 10.64 -9.58 -5.05
CA TYR A 110 11.08 -10.95 -5.25
C TYR A 110 9.99 -11.79 -5.91
N GLY A 111 10.38 -12.59 -6.90
CA GLY A 111 9.50 -13.51 -7.60
C GLY A 111 9.38 -13.18 -9.09
N PRO A 112 8.48 -13.88 -9.80
CA PRO A 112 7.60 -14.94 -9.28
C PRO A 112 8.34 -16.24 -8.94
N VAL A 113 7.83 -16.97 -7.95
CA VAL A 113 8.21 -18.35 -7.58
C VAL A 113 6.94 -19.13 -7.27
N PHE A 114 6.88 -20.43 -7.59
CA PHE A 114 5.70 -21.24 -7.30
C PHE A 114 5.49 -21.36 -5.78
N GLY A 115 4.35 -20.90 -5.27
CA GLY A 115 4.04 -20.80 -3.85
C GLY A 115 2.58 -20.47 -3.59
N THR A 116 2.28 -19.96 -2.38
CA THR A 116 0.94 -19.48 -2.00
C THR A 116 1.01 -18.05 -1.51
N ASN A 117 -0.13 -17.35 -1.50
CA ASN A 117 -0.20 -15.96 -1.03
C ASN A 117 0.36 -15.81 0.40
N ASN A 118 -0.09 -16.66 1.32
CA ASN A 118 0.35 -16.61 2.73
C ASN A 118 1.86 -16.84 2.89
N ILE A 119 2.47 -17.65 2.02
CA ILE A 119 3.93 -17.83 2.03
C ILE A 119 4.62 -16.54 1.55
N GLY A 120 4.11 -15.91 0.49
CA GLY A 120 4.61 -14.63 0.01
C GLY A 120 4.57 -13.55 1.09
N GLU A 121 3.42 -13.40 1.75
CA GLU A 121 3.22 -12.45 2.86
C GLU A 121 4.26 -12.66 3.97
N PHE A 122 4.44 -13.90 4.40
CA PHE A 122 5.42 -14.25 5.42
C PHE A 122 6.85 -13.91 5.00
N LEU A 123 7.24 -14.30 3.78
CA LEU A 123 8.57 -14.02 3.25
C LEU A 123 8.81 -12.50 3.10
N ALA A 124 7.79 -11.73 2.74
CA ALA A 124 7.88 -10.28 2.59
C ALA A 124 8.19 -9.59 3.93
N ILE A 125 7.50 -9.98 5.01
CA ILE A 125 7.77 -9.44 6.36
C ILE A 125 9.20 -9.78 6.80
N VAL A 126 9.64 -11.03 6.62
CA VAL A 126 11.01 -11.43 7.02
C VAL A 126 12.07 -10.72 6.19
N HIS A 127 11.83 -10.51 4.88
CA HIS A 127 12.71 -9.72 4.03
C HIS A 127 12.80 -8.27 4.52
N ALA A 128 11.68 -7.63 4.87
CA ALA A 128 11.67 -6.28 5.43
C ALA A 128 12.49 -6.19 6.73
N LEU A 129 12.31 -7.11 7.68
CA LEU A 129 13.10 -7.14 8.91
C LEU A 129 14.60 -7.30 8.64
N SER A 130 14.97 -8.19 7.72
CA SER A 130 16.36 -8.38 7.30
C SER A 130 16.94 -7.14 6.64
N TYR A 131 16.16 -6.47 5.79
CA TYR A 131 16.52 -5.21 5.15
C TYR A 131 16.73 -4.09 6.18
N LEU A 132 15.81 -3.95 7.14
CA LEU A 132 15.89 -2.94 8.20
C LEU A 132 17.12 -3.15 9.08
N LYS A 133 17.38 -4.39 9.51
CA LYS A 133 18.57 -4.74 10.29
C LYS A 133 19.86 -4.43 9.53
N LYS A 134 19.95 -4.84 8.26
CA LYS A 134 21.14 -4.62 7.42
C LYS A 134 21.48 -3.14 7.23
N ASN A 135 20.45 -2.30 7.15
CA ASN A 135 20.60 -0.85 6.93
C ASN A 135 20.51 -0.03 8.24
N ASN A 136 20.39 -0.68 9.39
CA ASN A 136 20.23 -0.04 10.70
C ASN A 136 19.08 1.00 10.74
N LEU A 137 17.93 0.62 10.18
CA LEU A 137 16.75 1.49 10.08
C LEU A 137 15.75 1.15 11.20
N PRO A 138 15.24 2.14 11.95
CA PRO A 138 14.33 1.92 13.08
C PRO A 138 12.85 1.84 12.66
N TYR A 139 12.57 1.69 11.37
CA TYR A 139 11.21 1.77 10.84
C TYR A 139 10.38 0.53 11.16
N PRO A 140 9.08 0.66 11.48
CA PRO A 140 8.20 -0.50 11.60
C PRO A 140 7.85 -1.08 10.23
N VAL A 141 7.35 -2.32 10.24
CA VAL A 141 6.85 -3.04 9.06
C VAL A 141 5.34 -3.17 9.13
N TYR A 142 4.62 -2.69 8.11
CA TYR A 142 3.20 -2.95 7.92
C TYR A 142 2.97 -4.15 6.99
N SER A 143 2.02 -5.01 7.36
CA SER A 143 1.41 -6.02 6.49
C SER A 143 -0.08 -6.09 6.82
N ASP A 144 -0.94 -6.36 5.84
CA ASP A 144 -2.36 -6.64 6.11
C ASP A 144 -2.64 -8.12 6.40
N SER A 145 -1.63 -9.00 6.37
CA SER A 145 -1.78 -10.44 6.57
C SER A 145 -1.58 -10.87 8.03
N GLU A 146 -2.70 -11.09 8.75
CA GLU A 146 -2.69 -11.61 10.13
C GLU A 146 -1.94 -12.95 10.23
N ASN A 147 -2.11 -13.83 9.24
CA ASN A 147 -1.45 -15.14 9.20
C ASN A 147 0.07 -15.00 9.15
N ALA A 148 0.58 -14.11 8.30
CA ALA A 148 2.01 -13.88 8.16
C ALA A 148 2.61 -13.24 9.41
N ILE A 149 1.94 -12.23 9.98
CA ILE A 149 2.33 -11.60 11.24
C ILE A 149 2.43 -12.66 12.36
N LEU A 150 1.44 -13.54 12.46
CA LEU A 150 1.44 -14.63 13.42
C LEU A 150 2.60 -15.61 13.20
N TRP A 151 2.90 -15.99 11.96
CA TRP A 151 4.03 -16.88 11.64
C TRP A 151 5.38 -16.26 11.99
N VAL A 152 5.56 -14.96 11.75
CA VAL A 152 6.79 -14.25 12.15
C VAL A 152 6.92 -14.18 13.67
N LYS A 153 5.84 -13.84 14.40
CA LYS A 153 5.83 -13.86 15.88
C LYS A 153 6.19 -15.23 16.44
N ARG A 154 5.73 -16.31 15.80
CA ARG A 154 6.06 -17.69 16.17
C ARG A 154 7.43 -18.17 15.66
N LYS A 155 8.12 -17.37 14.84
CA LYS A 155 9.35 -17.74 14.12
C LYS A 155 9.21 -19.05 13.32
N LYS A 156 7.99 -19.35 12.87
CA LYS A 156 7.62 -20.63 12.25
C LYS A 156 6.46 -20.44 11.28
N ALA A 157 6.70 -20.74 10.00
CA ALA A 157 5.65 -20.78 9.00
C ALA A 157 4.90 -22.12 9.08
N ASN A 158 3.60 -22.09 8.80
CA ASN A 158 2.76 -23.29 8.79
C ASN A 158 1.89 -23.39 7.53
N PRO A 159 2.49 -23.45 6.32
CA PRO A 159 1.73 -23.55 5.09
C PRO A 159 1.16 -24.96 4.87
N SER A 160 -0.02 -25.05 4.28
CA SER A 160 -0.61 -26.33 3.82
C SER A 160 -0.03 -26.82 2.47
N LEU A 161 0.99 -26.14 1.93
CA LEU A 161 1.58 -26.44 0.62
C LEU A 161 2.42 -27.73 0.68
N PRO A 162 2.15 -28.77 -0.12
CA PRO A 162 2.94 -30.01 -0.09
C PRO A 162 4.41 -29.78 -0.47
N LYS A 163 5.31 -30.63 0.05
CA LYS A 163 6.72 -30.68 -0.36
C LYS A 163 6.86 -31.54 -1.61
N THR A 164 7.16 -30.91 -2.73
CA THR A 164 7.39 -31.57 -4.03
C THR A 164 8.61 -30.93 -4.70
N LYS A 165 9.06 -31.50 -5.82
CA LYS A 165 10.14 -30.90 -6.63
C LYS A 165 9.80 -29.49 -7.14
N GLU A 166 8.52 -29.21 -7.36
CA GLU A 166 8.05 -27.89 -7.81
C GLU A 166 8.07 -26.84 -6.68
N THR A 167 7.80 -27.26 -5.43
CA THR A 167 7.75 -26.38 -4.27
C THR A 167 9.08 -26.30 -3.50
N GLU A 168 10.10 -27.05 -3.92
CA GLU A 168 11.42 -27.11 -3.25
C GLU A 168 12.01 -25.71 -3.03
N LYS A 169 12.01 -24.88 -4.08
CA LYS A 169 12.54 -23.51 -4.00
C LYS A 169 11.83 -22.66 -2.94
N VAL A 170 10.50 -22.74 -2.85
CA VAL A 170 9.77 -21.94 -1.86
C VAL A 170 9.95 -22.48 -0.44
N TRP A 171 10.11 -23.80 -0.29
CA TRP A 171 10.47 -24.42 0.97
C TRP A 171 11.86 -24.00 1.46
N ASP A 172 12.84 -23.89 0.57
CA ASP A 172 14.17 -23.35 0.93
C ASP A 172 14.10 -21.91 1.41
N LEU A 173 13.27 -21.07 0.77
CA LEU A 173 13.04 -19.70 1.23
C LEU A 173 12.42 -19.67 2.62
N ILE A 174 11.42 -20.52 2.88
CA ILE A 174 10.80 -20.65 4.21
C ILE A 174 11.86 -21.04 5.24
N HIS A 175 12.66 -22.08 4.98
CA HIS A 175 13.68 -22.52 5.93
C HIS A 175 14.73 -21.44 6.21
N ARG A 176 15.16 -20.69 5.18
CA ARG A 176 16.07 -19.55 5.34
C ARG A 176 15.45 -18.42 6.17
N ALA A 177 14.18 -18.10 5.92
CA ALA A 177 13.44 -17.09 6.68
C ALA A 177 13.28 -17.49 8.15
N GLU A 178 12.84 -18.72 8.43
CA GLU A 178 12.74 -19.24 9.80
C GLU A 178 14.10 -19.28 10.51
N LYS A 179 15.17 -19.67 9.80
CA LYS A 179 16.54 -19.64 10.34
C LYS A 179 16.94 -18.20 10.72
N TRP A 180 16.71 -17.24 9.82
CA TRP A 180 17.00 -15.84 10.07
C TRP A 180 16.27 -15.33 11.32
N LEU A 181 14.97 -15.61 11.44
CA LEU A 181 14.17 -15.21 12.61
C LEU A 181 14.69 -15.81 13.93
N ARG A 182 15.24 -17.04 13.92
CA ARG A 182 15.81 -17.66 15.12
C ARG A 182 17.17 -17.10 15.50
N GLU A 183 18.00 -16.77 14.51
CA GLU A 183 19.40 -16.39 14.70
C GLU A 183 19.60 -14.86 14.80
N ASN A 184 18.55 -14.08 14.63
CA ASN A 184 18.60 -12.62 14.69
C ASN A 184 17.56 -12.08 15.66
N ASP A 185 17.99 -11.08 16.43
CA ASP A 185 17.10 -10.19 17.16
C ASP A 185 16.86 -8.91 16.36
N TRP A 186 15.71 -8.29 16.57
CA TRP A 186 15.30 -7.03 15.96
C TRP A 186 14.38 -6.26 16.91
N GLU A 187 14.36 -4.94 16.77
CA GLU A 187 13.52 -4.03 17.56
C GLU A 187 12.33 -3.49 16.75
N ASN A 188 12.36 -3.65 15.43
CA ASN A 188 11.34 -3.15 14.52
C ASN A 188 9.97 -3.79 14.80
N GLU A 189 8.96 -2.95 15.03
CA GLU A 189 7.59 -3.41 15.22
C GLU A 189 7.00 -3.98 13.92
N ILE A 190 6.16 -4.98 14.07
CA ILE A 190 5.34 -5.52 12.98
C ILE A 190 3.90 -5.13 13.26
N LEU A 191 3.38 -4.24 12.43
CA LEU A 191 2.08 -3.60 12.59
C LEU A 191 1.08 -4.13 11.57
N LYS A 192 -0.18 -4.30 12.00
CA LYS A 192 -1.27 -4.64 11.10
C LYS A 192 -1.68 -3.41 10.30
N TRP A 193 -1.67 -3.54 8.98
CA TRP A 193 -2.33 -2.56 8.11
C TRP A 193 -3.84 -2.67 8.24
N ARG A 194 -4.51 -1.57 8.55
CA ARG A 194 -5.96 -1.52 8.78
C ARG A 194 -6.69 -1.26 7.46
N THR A 195 -6.79 -2.28 6.61
CA THR A 195 -7.36 -2.17 5.24
C THR A 195 -8.76 -1.57 5.23
N GLU A 196 -9.60 -1.89 6.23
CA GLU A 196 -10.95 -1.33 6.39
C GLU A 196 -10.96 0.18 6.63
N GLU A 197 -9.91 0.72 7.27
CA GLU A 197 -9.79 2.14 7.61
C GLU A 197 -8.97 2.92 6.56
N TRP A 198 -7.93 2.31 6.00
CA TRP A 198 -6.91 2.98 5.19
C TRP A 198 -6.98 2.63 3.70
N GLY A 199 -7.88 1.72 3.31
CA GLY A 199 -7.92 1.13 1.98
C GLY A 199 -6.80 0.12 1.73
N GLU A 200 -6.61 -0.25 0.46
CA GLU A 200 -5.53 -1.16 0.06
C GLU A 200 -4.17 -0.65 0.50
N ASN A 201 -3.30 -1.58 0.86
CA ASN A 201 -1.96 -1.23 1.33
C ASN A 201 -1.10 -0.66 0.18
N ILE A 202 -0.10 0.16 0.50
CA ILE A 202 0.73 0.84 -0.52
C ILE A 202 1.56 -0.14 -1.35
N ALA A 203 1.80 -1.35 -0.83
CA ALA A 203 2.51 -2.40 -1.54
C ALA A 203 1.58 -3.28 -2.40
N ASP A 204 0.26 -3.06 -2.43
CA ASP A 204 -0.70 -3.87 -3.20
C ASP A 204 -0.38 -3.91 -4.70
N PHE A 205 -0.40 -5.10 -5.30
CA PHE A 205 -0.05 -5.30 -6.71
C PHE A 205 -1.12 -4.80 -7.70
N GLY A 206 -2.30 -4.41 -7.24
CA GLY A 206 -3.39 -3.91 -8.10
C GLY A 206 -4.02 -4.98 -8.99
N ARG A 207 -3.89 -6.26 -8.60
CA ARG A 207 -4.37 -7.42 -9.35
C ARG A 207 -5.48 -8.12 -8.55
N LYS A 208 -6.66 -7.50 -8.50
CA LYS A 208 -7.90 -8.11 -8.00
C LYS A 208 -8.84 -8.38 -9.16
#